data_AF-A0ABD1RS78-F1
#
_entry.id   AF-A0ABD1RS78-F1
#
_cell.length_a   1.000
_cell.length_b   1.000
_cell.length_c   1.000
_cell.angle_alpha   90.00
_cell.angle_beta   90.00
_cell.angle_gamma   90.00
#
_symmetry.space_group_name_H-M   'P 1'
#
loop_
_entity.id
_entity.type
_entity.pdbx_description
1 polymer ?
#
loop_
_entity_poly.entity_id
_entity_poly.type
_entity_poly.pdbx_seq_one_letter_code
_entity_poly.pdbx_strand_id
1 'polypeptide(L)'
;MTKVVAEVQSLLDKTTAASKKKDSKIAHIHKEVDQLRKKLEITDNEAIARYKMSVEYKSSLHMYDADSLKVVIKITKEWLVDDHSEINPNEFDRYLRKRRDTDLAAQRPK
;
A
#
# COMPACT_ATOMS: atom_id res chain seq x y z
N MET A 1 -62.79 -21.91 -26.17
CA MET A 1 -61.36 -22.27 -26.34
C MET A 1 -60.46 -21.07 -26.64
N THR A 2 -60.87 -20.10 -27.46
CA THR A 2 -60.06 -18.93 -27.85
C THR A 2 -59.63 -17.98 -26.72
N LYS A 3 -60.47 -17.77 -25.70
CA LYS A 3 -60.14 -16.86 -24.57
C LYS A 3 -58.98 -17.37 -23.69
N VAL A 4 -58.95 -18.69 -23.44
CA VAL A 4 -57.88 -19.35 -22.66
C VAL A 4 -56.56 -19.30 -23.42
N VAL A 5 -56.57 -19.49 -24.74
CA VAL A 5 -55.38 -19.38 -25.59
C VAL A 5 -54.78 -17.97 -25.54
N ALA A 6 -55.61 -16.93 -25.57
CA ALA A 6 -55.14 -15.54 -25.46
C ALA A 6 -54.50 -15.22 -24.09
N GLU A 7 -55.07 -15.75 -23.00
CA GLU A 7 -54.50 -15.58 -21.65
C GLU A 7 -53.15 -16.29 -21.50
N VAL A 8 -53.04 -17.52 -22.00
CA VAL A 8 -51.78 -18.28 -21.99
C VAL A 8 -50.69 -17.54 -22.79
N GLN A 9 -51.04 -17.02 -23.96
CA GLN A 9 -50.10 -16.24 -24.78
C GLN A 9 -49.63 -14.97 -24.05
N SER A 10 -50.54 -14.24 -23.40
CA SER A 10 -50.18 -13.05 -22.63
C SER A 10 -49.23 -13.37 -21.46
N LEU A 11 -49.44 -14.50 -20.78
CA LEU A 11 -48.56 -14.94 -19.69
C LEU A 11 -47.18 -15.37 -20.21
N LEU A 12 -47.13 -16.03 -21.37
CA LEU A 12 -45.88 -16.41 -22.04
C LEU A 12 -45.07 -15.18 -22.45
N ASP A 13 -45.71 -14.16 -23.02
CA ASP A 13 -45.04 -12.93 -23.43
C ASP A 13 -44.48 -12.16 -22.21
N LYS A 14 -45.25 -12.09 -21.11
CA LYS A 14 -44.81 -11.46 -19.85
C LYS A 14 -43.64 -12.21 -19.21
N THR A 15 -43.68 -13.54 -19.17
CA THR A 15 -42.57 -14.35 -18.64
C THR A 15 -41.33 -14.24 -19.50
N THR A 16 -41.47 -14.20 -20.82
CA THR A 16 -40.37 -14.00 -21.77
C THR A 16 -39.71 -12.63 -21.57
N ALA A 17 -40.51 -11.56 -21.43
CA ALA A 17 -40.00 -10.23 -21.16
C ALA A 17 -39.27 -10.14 -19.80
N ALA A 18 -39.84 -10.79 -18.77
CA ALA A 18 -39.22 -10.86 -17.45
C ALA A 18 -37.88 -11.63 -17.48
N SER A 19 -37.79 -12.72 -18.26
CA SER A 19 -36.54 -13.47 -18.47
C SER A 19 -35.48 -12.59 -19.10
N LYS A 20 -35.79 -11.94 -20.24
CA LYS A 20 -34.85 -11.04 -20.93
C LYS A 20 -34.33 -9.93 -20.02
N LYS A 21 -35.20 -9.37 -19.17
CA LYS A 21 -34.81 -8.34 -18.20
C LYS A 21 -33.86 -8.90 -17.13
N LYS A 22 -34.07 -10.14 -16.67
CA LYS A 22 -33.15 -10.82 -15.75
C LYS A 22 -31.81 -11.13 -16.42
N ASP A 23 -31.81 -11.61 -17.66
CA ASP A 23 -30.59 -11.91 -18.42
C ASP A 23 -29.73 -10.64 -18.61
N SER A 24 -30.37 -9.51 -18.93
CA SER A 24 -29.68 -8.22 -19.01
C SER A 24 -29.05 -7.79 -17.67
N LYS A 25 -29.75 -8.00 -16.55
CA LYS A 25 -29.19 -7.72 -15.22
C LYS A 25 -28.02 -8.64 -14.88
N ILE A 26 -28.11 -9.93 -15.22
CA ILE A 26 -27.01 -10.89 -15.00
C ILE A 26 -25.78 -10.47 -15.81
N ALA A 27 -25.95 -10.10 -17.08
CA ALA A 27 -24.86 -9.59 -17.91
C ALA A 27 -24.21 -8.33 -17.32
N HIS A 28 -25.01 -7.42 -16.75
CA HIS A 28 -24.51 -6.23 -16.07
C HIS A 28 -23.68 -6.58 -14.82
N ILE A 29 -24.18 -7.48 -13.97
CA ILE A 29 -23.48 -7.93 -12.76
C ILE A 29 -22.15 -8.61 -13.12
N HIS A 30 -22.11 -9.46 -14.15
CA HIS A 30 -20.85 -10.06 -14.60
C HIS A 30 -19.82 -9.00 -15.00
N LYS A 31 -20.24 -7.94 -15.70
CA LYS A 31 -19.36 -6.83 -16.08
C LYS A 31 -18.81 -6.08 -14.86
N GLU A 32 -19.63 -5.83 -13.85
CA GLU A 32 -19.19 -5.19 -12.60
C GLU A 32 -18.21 -6.07 -11.82
N VAL A 33 -18.48 -7.37 -11.73
CA VAL A 33 -17.58 -8.34 -11.08
C VAL A 33 -16.22 -8.38 -11.79
N ASP A 34 -16.19 -8.39 -13.12
CA ASP A 34 -14.94 -8.37 -13.88
C ASP A 34 -14.15 -7.07 -13.66
N GLN A 35 -14.84 -5.93 -13.57
CA GLN A 35 -14.20 -4.65 -13.26
C GLN A 35 -13.61 -4.63 -11.85
N LEU A 36 -14.33 -5.17 -10.86
CA LEU A 36 -13.84 -5.26 -9.48
C LEU A 36 -12.63 -6.20 -9.37
N ARG A 37 -12.66 -7.35 -10.07
CA ARG A 37 -11.52 -8.28 -10.13
C ARG A 37 -10.26 -7.61 -10.67
N LYS A 38 -10.38 -6.87 -11.79
CA LYS A 38 -9.24 -6.12 -12.36
C LYS A 38 -8.70 -5.06 -11.40
N LYS A 39 -9.56 -4.33 -10.69
CA LYS A 39 -9.13 -3.35 -9.70
C LYS A 39 -8.39 -4.00 -8.52
N LEU A 40 -8.88 -5.15 -8.06
CA LEU A 40 -8.23 -5.90 -6.97
C LEU A 40 -6.83 -6.35 -7.39
N GLU A 41 -6.69 -6.90 -8.60
CA GLU A 41 -5.39 -7.35 -9.15
C GLU A 41 -4.38 -6.21 -9.29
N ILE A 42 -4.82 -5.02 -9.72
CA ILE A 42 -3.97 -3.82 -9.78
C ILE A 42 -3.52 -3.42 -8.35
N THR A 43 -4.44 -3.43 -7.40
CA THR A 43 -4.17 -3.05 -6.01
C THR A 43 -3.17 -4.00 -5.34
N ASP A 44 -3.29 -5.30 -5.58
CA ASP A 44 -2.37 -6.30 -5.05
C ASP A 44 -0.96 -6.13 -5.63
N ASN A 45 -0.85 -5.88 -6.93
CA ASN A 45 0.44 -5.63 -7.59
C ASN A 45 1.13 -4.36 -7.06
N GLU A 46 0.37 -3.28 -6.84
CA GLU A 46 0.89 -2.06 -6.23
C GLU A 46 1.33 -2.27 -4.78
N ALA A 47 0.58 -3.03 -3.98
CA ALA A 47 0.93 -3.37 -2.61
C ALA A 47 2.23 -4.20 -2.55
N ILE A 48 2.38 -5.19 -3.43
CA ILE A 48 3.60 -6.00 -3.56
C ILE A 48 4.80 -5.12 -3.97
N ALA A 49 4.62 -4.21 -4.93
CA ALA A 49 5.68 -3.30 -5.36
C ALA A 49 6.15 -2.38 -4.21
N ARG A 50 5.20 -1.79 -3.46
CA ARG A 50 5.51 -0.98 -2.28
C ARG A 50 6.23 -1.77 -1.20
N TYR A 51 5.83 -3.02 -0.97
CA TYR A 51 6.52 -3.90 -0.01
C TYR A 51 7.96 -4.19 -0.45
N LYS A 52 8.20 -4.53 -1.72
CA LYS A 52 9.56 -4.75 -2.25
C LYS A 52 10.45 -3.52 -2.10
N MET A 53 9.96 -2.34 -2.48
CA MET A 53 10.70 -1.09 -2.28
C MET A 53 11.02 -0.83 -0.80
N SER A 54 10.10 -1.14 0.12
CA SER A 54 10.36 -1.01 1.56
C SER A 54 11.43 -1.99 2.05
N VAL A 55 11.47 -3.21 1.52
CA VAL A 55 12.50 -4.20 1.85
C VAL A 55 13.86 -3.77 1.29
N GLU A 56 13.90 -3.29 0.05
CA GLU A 56 15.12 -2.75 -0.58
C GLU A 56 15.65 -1.51 0.15
N TYR A 57 14.76 -0.61 0.56
CA TYR A 57 15.11 0.55 1.38
C TYR A 57 15.67 0.15 2.75
N LYS A 58 15.03 -0.82 3.43
CA LYS A 58 15.54 -1.36 4.69
C LYS A 58 16.91 -2.03 4.50
N SER A 59 17.09 -2.82 3.45
CA SER A 59 18.37 -3.45 3.13
C SER A 59 19.44 -2.41 2.81
N SER A 60 19.12 -1.35 2.08
CA SER A 60 20.03 -0.23 1.79
C SER A 60 20.45 0.51 3.06
N LEU A 61 19.54 0.68 4.02
CA LEU A 61 19.87 1.21 5.34
C LEU A 61 20.83 0.29 6.12
N HIS A 62 20.71 -1.03 5.96
CA HIS A 62 21.67 -1.99 6.53
C HIS A 62 23.00 -2.04 5.77
N MET A 63 23.07 -1.57 4.52
CA MET A 63 24.30 -1.49 3.73
C MET A 63 25.20 -0.32 4.12
N TYR A 64 24.71 0.66 4.87
CA TYR A 64 25.59 1.58 5.58
C TYR A 64 26.21 0.82 6.76
N ASP A 65 27.34 0.20 6.50
CA ASP A 65 28.15 -0.39 7.55
C ASP A 65 28.56 0.66 8.61
N ALA A 66 29.02 0.18 9.76
CA ALA A 66 29.42 1.06 10.86
C ALA A 66 30.48 2.09 10.43
N ASP A 67 31.23 1.81 9.37
CA ASP A 67 32.27 2.69 8.84
C ASP A 67 31.69 3.81 7.98
N SER A 68 30.68 3.54 7.16
CA SER A 68 29.95 4.56 6.42
C SER A 68 29.25 5.55 7.36
N LEU A 69 28.66 5.04 8.45
CA LEU A 69 28.08 5.90 9.49
C LEU A 69 29.13 6.75 10.21
N LYS A 70 30.33 6.21 10.47
CA LYS A 70 31.45 7.00 11.05
C LYS A 70 31.87 8.13 10.11
N VAL A 71 31.94 7.88 8.80
CA VAL A 71 32.30 8.91 7.81
C VAL A 71 31.26 10.02 7.79
N VAL A 72 29.96 9.68 7.78
CA VAL A 72 28.88 10.69 7.84
C VAL A 72 28.97 11.51 9.13
N ILE A 73 29.15 10.86 10.29
CA ILE A 73 29.31 11.57 11.58
C ILE A 73 30.52 12.51 11.55
N LYS A 74 31.63 12.09 10.95
CA LYS A 74 32.84 12.91 10.81
C LYS A 74 32.58 14.15 9.96
N ILE A 75 32.01 13.97 8.76
CA ILE A 75 31.68 15.08 7.85
C ILE A 75 30.70 16.05 8.50
N THR A 76 29.67 15.55 9.19
CA THR A 76 28.74 16.41 9.92
C THR A 76 29.45 17.23 11.02
N LYS A 77 30.40 16.64 11.74
CA LYS A 77 31.17 17.38 12.76
C LYS A 77 32.06 18.45 12.15
N GLU A 78 32.72 18.15 11.03
CA GLU A 78 33.52 19.13 10.30
C GLU A 78 32.65 20.30 9.83
N TRP A 79 31.49 20.02 9.23
CA TRP A 79 30.51 21.04 8.83
C TRP A 79 29.98 21.88 10.00
N LEU A 80 29.72 21.27 11.17
CA LEU A 80 29.31 22.01 12.37
C LEU A 80 30.41 22.94 12.89
N VAL A 81 31.67 22.54 12.78
CA VAL A 81 32.80 23.40 13.21
C VAL A 81 33.02 24.53 12.22
N ASP A 82 32.91 24.25 10.92
CA ASP A 82 33.28 25.17 9.85
C ASP A 82 32.16 26.19 9.54
N ASP A 83 30.91 25.74 9.43
CA ASP A 83 29.79 26.57 8.95
C ASP A 83 28.77 26.94 10.05
N HIS A 84 28.78 26.22 11.18
CA HIS A 84 27.77 26.36 12.25
C HIS A 84 28.38 26.35 13.64
N SER A 85 29.40 27.19 13.85
CA SER A 85 30.14 27.29 15.12
C SER A 85 29.26 27.59 16.34
N GLU A 86 28.04 28.08 16.14
CA GLU A 86 27.02 28.23 17.19
C GLU A 86 26.49 26.90 17.75
N ILE A 87 26.66 25.79 17.03
CA ILE A 87 26.26 24.44 17.44
C ILE A 87 27.49 23.70 17.97
N ASN A 88 27.51 23.45 19.28
CA ASN A 88 28.61 22.71 19.89
C ASN A 88 28.62 21.23 19.41
N PRO A 89 29.70 20.76 18.76
CA PRO A 89 29.78 19.40 18.23
C PRO A 89 29.64 18.29 19.29
N ASN A 90 29.94 18.61 20.56
CA ASN A 90 29.74 17.68 21.67
C ASN A 90 28.25 17.45 21.98
N GLU A 91 27.38 18.41 21.64
CA GLU A 91 25.93 18.24 21.76
C GLU A 91 25.39 17.27 20.72
N PHE A 92 25.98 17.26 19.51
CA PHE A 92 25.69 16.26 18.49
C PHE A 92 26.04 14.84 18.97
N ASP A 93 27.20 14.65 19.61
CA ASP A 93 27.57 13.37 20.22
C ASP A 93 26.60 12.93 21.33
N ARG A 94 26.16 13.88 22.16
CA ARG A 94 25.17 13.63 23.20
C ARG A 94 23.81 13.25 22.60
N TYR A 95 23.40 13.89 21.52
CA TYR A 95 22.18 13.54 20.77
C TYR A 95 22.25 12.12 20.20
N LEU A 96 23.35 11.77 19.54
CA LEU A 96 23.54 10.42 18.97
C LEU A 96 23.50 9.33 20.03
N ARG A 97 24.15 9.55 21.19
CA ARG A 97 24.08 8.63 22.33
C ARG A 97 22.64 8.43 22.83
N LYS A 98 21.91 9.52 23.06
CA LYS A 98 20.52 9.47 23.52
C LYS A 98 19.61 8.71 22.56
N ARG A 99 19.80 8.89 21.25
CA ARG A 99 19.02 8.19 20.22
C ARG A 99 19.28 6.69 20.24
N ARG A 100 20.55 6.29 20.26
CA ARG A 100 20.95 4.87 20.37
C ARG A 100 20.36 4.22 21.62
N ASP A 101 20.44 4.90 22.77
CA ASP A 101 19.94 4.35 24.03
C ASP A 101 18.40 4.21 24.00
N THR A 102 17.71 5.11 23.30
CA THR A 102 16.25 5.04 23.05
C THR A 102 15.89 3.87 22.12
N ASP A 103 16.65 3.69 21.03
CA ASP A 103 16.44 2.59 20.08
C ASP A 103 16.73 1.22 20.73
N LEU A 104 17.75 1.14 21.60
CA LEU A 104 18.05 -0.05 22.40
C LEU A 104 16.94 -0.34 23.42
N ALA A 105 16.35 0.69 24.03
CA ALA A 105 15.21 0.52 24.93
C ALA A 105 13.95 0.04 24.20
N ALA A 106 13.71 0.51 22.98
CA ALA A 106 12.58 0.09 22.14
C ALA A 106 12.69 -1.36 21.64
N GLN A 107 13.91 -1.91 21.58
CA GLN A 107 14.18 -3.28 21.13
C GLN A 107 14.14 -4.34 22.24
N ARG A 108 14.01 -3.95 23.52
CA ARG A 108 13.88 -4.92 24.61
C ARG A 108 12.47 -5.52 24.64
N PRO A 109 12.33 -6.86 24.62
CA PRO A 109 11.02 -7.49 24.78
C PRO A 109 10.46 -7.17 26.16
N LYS A 110 9.15 -6.92 26.23
CA LYS A 110 8.39 -6.78 27.48
C LYS A 110 8.26 -8.11 28.19
#